data_AF-A0A970GDR0-F1
#
_entry.id   AF-A0A970GDR0-F1
#
_cell.length_a   1.000
_cell.length_b   1.000
_cell.length_c   1.000
_cell.angle_alpha   90.00
_cell.angle_beta   90.00
_cell.angle_gamma   90.00
#
_symmetry.space_group_name_H-M   'P 1'
#
loop_
_entity.id
_entity.type
_entity.pdbx_description
1 polymer ?
#
loop_
_entity_poly.entity_id
_entity_poly.type
_entity_poly.pdbx_seq_one_letter_code
_entity_poly.pdbx_strand_id
1 'polypeptide(L)'
;EEDSPHPSFVNGKEMIAVDNEKSITRKEDPLNAYLQKHIDITLPYEMLGSITAVTKNGEKFDIIRDGRFVVPGTEELNIPLQEG
;
A
#
# COMPACT_ATOMS: atom_id res chain seq x y z
N GLU A 1 4.62 11.71 -2.42
CA GLU A 1 5.85 11.42 -3.19
C GLU A 1 6.67 10.45 -2.35
N GLU A 2 7.47 9.57 -2.95
CA GLU A 2 8.26 8.58 -2.19
C GLU A 2 9.27 9.24 -1.22
N ASP A 3 9.65 10.49 -1.48
CA ASP A 3 10.52 11.29 -0.62
C ASP A 3 9.73 12.13 0.42
N SER A 4 8.41 11.94 0.53
CA SER A 4 7.61 12.62 1.55
C SER A 4 7.92 12.03 2.94
N PRO A 5 7.95 12.85 4.00
CA PRO A 5 8.08 12.34 5.36
C PRO A 5 6.97 11.31 5.62
N HIS A 6 7.38 10.09 5.96
CA HIS A 6 6.47 9.02 6.32
C HIS A 6 6.47 8.86 7.85
N PRO A 7 5.58 9.57 8.57
CA PRO A 7 5.43 9.36 10.00
C PRO A 7 4.81 7.98 10.26
N SER A 8 5.31 7.27 11.26
CA SER A 8 4.70 6.03 11.73
C SER A 8 3.29 6.31 12.25
N PHE A 9 2.29 5.57 11.76
CA PHE A 9 0.91 5.67 12.23
C PHE A 9 0.74 5.25 13.71
N VAL A 10 1.74 4.57 14.29
CA VAL A 10 1.69 4.05 15.66
C VAL A 10 2.21 5.06 16.68
N ASN A 11 3.21 5.88 16.32
CA ASN A 11 3.88 6.75 17.29
C ASN A 11 4.23 8.15 16.76
N GLY A 12 3.89 8.49 15.51
CA GLY A 12 4.14 9.79 14.91
C GLY A 12 5.62 10.13 14.66
N LYS A 13 6.55 9.20 14.93
CA LYS A 13 7.97 9.41 14.63
C LYS A 13 8.22 9.26 13.14
N GLU A 14 9.10 10.09 12.60
CA GLU A 14 9.58 9.95 11.23
C GLU A 14 10.24 8.59 11.04
N MET A 15 9.78 7.84 10.04
CA MET A 15 10.41 6.59 9.67
C MET A 15 11.74 6.90 8.97
N ILE A 16 12.84 6.61 9.65
CA ILE A 16 14.22 6.84 9.19
C ILE A 16 14.72 5.79 8.18
N ALA A 17 13.99 4.69 7.99
CA ALA A 17 14.34 3.61 7.08
C ALA A 17 13.47 3.66 5.80
N VAL A 18 13.49 4.79 5.10
CA VAL A 18 12.79 4.94 3.81
C VAL A 18 13.62 4.38 2.66
N ASP A 19 14.94 4.55 2.73
CA ASP A 19 15.91 4.01 1.78
C ASP A 19 17.01 3.21 2.51
N ASN A 20 17.53 2.17 1.86
CA ASN A 20 18.68 1.38 2.32
C ASN A 20 19.81 1.43 1.27
N GLU A 21 20.94 0.77 1.57
CA GLU A 21 22.13 0.73 0.69
C GLU A 21 21.85 0.23 -0.74
N LYS A 22 20.73 -0.47 -0.97
CA LYS A 22 20.28 -0.96 -2.28
C LYS A 22 19.20 -0.09 -2.90
N SER A 23 18.17 0.32 -2.15
CA SER A 23 17.09 1.13 -2.75
C SER A 23 17.57 2.51 -3.16
N ILE A 24 18.58 3.07 -2.49
CA ILE A 24 19.14 4.38 -2.83
C ILE A 24 19.80 4.43 -4.21
N THR A 25 20.30 3.29 -4.72
CA THR A 25 20.95 3.23 -6.03
C THR A 25 19.98 3.49 -7.17
N ARG A 26 18.65 3.47 -6.94
CA ARG A 26 17.63 3.84 -7.94
C ARG A 26 17.82 5.23 -8.54
N LYS A 27 18.52 6.13 -7.83
CA LYS A 27 18.82 7.50 -8.26
C LYS A 27 19.99 7.57 -9.27
N GLU A 28 20.90 6.60 -9.24
CA GLU A 28 22.15 6.61 -10.02
C GLU A 28 22.23 5.45 -11.02
N ASP A 29 21.83 4.24 -10.60
CA ASP A 29 21.82 3.02 -11.39
C ASP A 29 20.54 2.18 -11.10
N PRO A 30 19.44 2.48 -11.82
CA PRO A 30 18.14 1.85 -11.61
C PRO A 30 18.15 0.32 -11.82
N LEU A 31 19.05 -0.20 -12.65
CA LEU A 31 19.14 -1.64 -12.93
C LEU A 31 19.64 -2.42 -11.71
N ASN A 32 20.55 -1.82 -10.93
CA ASN A 32 21.11 -2.44 -9.72
C ASN A 32 20.29 -2.18 -8.45
N ALA A 33 19.28 -1.31 -8.50
CA ALA A 33 18.38 -1.03 -7.38
C ALA A 33 17.40 -2.18 -7.06
N TYR A 34 17.26 -3.14 -7.99
CA TYR A 34 16.36 -4.29 -7.83
C TYR A 34 17.16 -5.56 -7.52
N LEU A 35 16.89 -6.16 -6.35
CA LEU A 35 17.56 -7.38 -5.88
C LEU A 35 17.19 -8.66 -6.67
N GLN A 36 16.28 -8.58 -7.64
CA GLN A 36 15.70 -9.73 -8.34
C GLN A 36 15.16 -10.81 -7.37
N LYS A 37 14.76 -10.40 -6.16
CA LYS A 37 14.12 -11.25 -5.15
C LYS A 37 12.65 -10.88 -5.09
N HIS A 38 11.78 -11.87 -5.25
CA HIS A 38 10.35 -11.74 -5.02
C HIS A 38 10.05 -12.29 -3.63
N ILE A 39 9.58 -11.43 -2.73
CA ILE A 39 9.14 -11.82 -1.40
C ILE A 39 7.68 -11.40 -1.30
N ASP A 40 6.80 -12.39 -1.24
CA ASP A 40 5.39 -12.17 -0.98
C ASP A 40 5.13 -12.10 0.52
N ILE A 41 4.36 -11.11 0.94
CA ILE A 41 3.83 -11.02 2.31
C ILE A 41 2.31 -11.08 2.25
N THR A 42 1.72 -11.87 3.14
CA THR A 42 0.26 -11.94 3.27
C THR A 42 -0.19 -10.96 4.36
N LEU A 43 -1.07 -10.02 3.99
CA LEU A 43 -1.73 -9.14 4.94
C LEU A 43 -3.17 -9.63 5.19
N PRO A 44 -3.51 -9.99 6.43
CA PRO A 44 -4.89 -10.22 6.85
C PRO A 44 -5.82 -9.07 6.49
N TYR A 45 -7.03 -9.44 6.04
CA TYR A 45 -8.03 -8.48 5.55
C TYR A 45 -8.47 -7.48 6.63
N GLU A 46 -8.54 -7.92 7.89
CA GLU A 46 -8.88 -7.09 9.06
C GLU A 46 -7.84 -6.00 9.36
N MET A 47 -6.60 -6.17 8.90
CA MET A 47 -5.55 -5.16 9.06
C MET A 47 -5.51 -4.14 7.91
N LEU A 48 -6.32 -4.33 6.86
CA LEU A 48 -6.42 -3.39 5.75
C LEU A 48 -7.39 -2.27 6.10
N GLY A 49 -6.86 -1.07 6.39
CA GLY A 49 -7.70 0.13 6.55
C GLY A 49 -8.42 0.50 5.25
N SER A 50 -7.67 0.66 4.15
CA SER A 50 -8.25 0.90 2.82
C SER A 50 -7.29 0.59 1.68
N ILE A 51 -7.84 0.21 0.53
CA ILE A 51 -7.17 0.25 -0.77
C ILE A 51 -7.85 1.32 -1.62
N THR A 52 -7.12 2.37 -1.95
CA THR A 52 -7.65 3.56 -2.66
C THR A 52 -6.89 3.77 -3.96
N ALA A 53 -7.59 3.79 -5.08
CA ALA A 53 -7.05 4.21 -6.36
C ALA A 53 -6.94 5.73 -6.40
N VAL A 54 -5.80 6.24 -6.88
CA VAL A 54 -5.56 7.67 -7.06
C VAL A 54 -5.36 7.96 -8.54
N THR A 55 -6.18 8.84 -9.11
CA THR A 55 -6.05 9.21 -10.52
C THR A 55 -4.90 10.19 -10.73
N LYS A 56 -4.50 10.40 -11.98
CA LYS A 56 -3.51 11.41 -12.36
C LYS A 56 -3.89 12.82 -11.85
N ASN A 57 -5.18 13.09 -11.72
CA ASN A 57 -5.70 14.38 -11.24
C ASN A 57 -5.77 14.46 -9.71
N GLY A 58 -5.36 13.40 -9.00
CA GLY A 58 -5.38 13.32 -7.54
C GLY A 58 -6.73 12.91 -6.95
N GLU A 59 -7.72 12.58 -7.78
CA GLU A 59 -9.01 12.07 -7.31
C GLU A 59 -8.83 10.68 -6.71
N LYS A 60 -9.54 10.41 -5.62
CA LYS A 60 -9.41 9.18 -4.83
C LYS A 60 -10.69 8.37 -4.88
N PHE A 61 -10.55 7.09 -5.18
CA PHE A 61 -11.64 6.13 -5.24
C PHE A 61 -11.29 4.92 -4.39
N ASP A 62 -12.07 4.69 -3.34
CA ASP A 62 -11.87 3.51 -2.52
C ASP A 62 -12.33 2.27 -3.27
N ILE A 63 -11.48 1.26 -3.27
CA ILE A 63 -11.77 -0.08 -3.81
C ILE A 63 -12.17 -0.99 -2.66
N ILE A 64 -11.35 -0.98 -1.61
CA ILE A 64 -11.61 -1.66 -0.35
C ILE A 64 -11.54 -0.66 0.80
N ARG A 65 -12.46 -0.73 1.74
CA ARG A 65 -12.43 0.02 3.00
C ARG A 65 -12.96 -0.87 4.12
N ASP A 66 -12.28 -0.86 5.26
CA ASP A 66 -12.64 -1.65 6.44
C ASP A 66 -12.86 -3.14 6.12
N GLY A 67 -11.97 -3.70 5.28
CA GLY A 67 -12.07 -5.10 4.86
C GLY A 67 -13.31 -5.44 4.01
N ARG A 68 -13.87 -4.48 3.28
CA ARG A 68 -15.01 -4.66 2.37
C ARG A 68 -14.79 -3.97 1.03
N PHE A 69 -15.31 -4.55 -0.05
CA PHE A 69 -15.37 -3.92 -1.37
C PHE A 69 -16.45 -2.83 -1.38
N VAL A 70 -16.10 -1.64 -1.86
CA VAL A 70 -16.99 -0.46 -1.83
C VAL A 70 -17.31 0.12 -3.21
N VAL A 71 -16.80 -0.50 -4.28
CA VAL A 71 -17.08 -0.08 -5.66
C VAL A 71 -18.49 -0.53 -6.05
N PRO A 72 -19.34 0.36 -6.61
CA PRO A 72 -20.67 -0.04 -7.08
C PRO A 72 -20.60 -1.22 -8.07
N GLY A 73 -21.44 -2.24 -7.86
CA GLY A 73 -21.44 -3.46 -8.66
C GLY A 73 -20.50 -4.56 -8.16
N THR A 74 -19.86 -4.37 -7.00
CA THR A 74 -19.00 -5.39 -6.34
C THR A 74 -19.62 -5.96 -5.06
N GLU A 75 -20.91 -5.72 -4.82
CA GLU A 75 -21.60 -6.09 -3.58
C GLU A 75 -21.55 -7.60 -3.32
N GLU A 76 -21.65 -8.41 -4.37
CA GLU A 76 -21.57 -9.87 -4.28
C GLU A 76 -20.23 -10.38 -3.72
N LEU A 77 -19.14 -9.64 -3.94
CA LEU A 77 -17.81 -10.00 -3.43
C LEU A 77 -17.73 -9.90 -1.90
N ASN A 78 -18.65 -9.16 -1.27
CA ASN A 78 -18.72 -9.06 0.17
C ASN A 78 -19.52 -10.20 0.81
N ILE A 79 -20.29 -10.99 0.06
CA ILE A 79 -21.12 -12.08 0.61
C ILE A 79 -20.26 -13.10 1.39
N PRO A 80 -19.14 -13.62 0.86
CA PRO A 80 -18.30 -14.57 1.60
C PRO A 80 -17.64 -13.98 2.85
N LEU A 81 -17.60 -12.64 2.97
CA LEU A 81 -16.96 -11.93 4.07
C LEU A 81 -17.93 -11.61 5.22
N GLN A 82 -19.23 -11.84 5.04
CA GLN A 82 -20.27 -11.58 6.05
C GLN A 82 -20.37 -12.68 7.11
N GLU A 83 -19.92 -13.89 6.83
CA GLU A 83 -20.04 -15.06 7.72
C GLU A 83 -18.80 -15.30 8.61
N GLY A 84 -18.17 -14.22 9.08
CA GLY A 84 -17.03 -14.26 10.01
C GLY A 84 -17.41 -13.90 11.44
#